data_AF-A0A532AUL9-F1
#
_entry.id   AF-A0A532AUL9-F1
#
_cell.length_a   1.000
_cell.length_b   1.000
_cell.length_c   1.000
_cell.angle_alpha   90.00
_cell.angle_beta   90.00
_cell.angle_gamma   90.00
#
_symmetry.space_group_name_H-M   'P 1'
#
loop_
_entity.id
_entity.type
_entity.pdbx_description
1 polymer ?
#
loop_
_entity_poly.entity_id
_entity_poly.type
_entity_poly.pdbx_seq_one_letter_code
_entity_poly.pdbx_strand_id
1 'polypeptide(L)'
;MDKSSIKRILVRGPNWLGDAVMCEPALRGLRSLFPDAQIALLVKPGVADLFAGHPALTRVLTYDTNGRHAGLSGKWALAGQL
;
A
#
# COMPACT_ATOMS: atom_id res chain seq x y z
N MET A 1 16.00 7.87 -15.43
CA MET A 1 16.03 6.81 -14.39
C MET A 1 15.58 5.53 -15.06
N ASP A 2 16.37 4.47 -15.01
CA ASP A 2 15.97 3.18 -15.55
C ASP A 2 14.86 2.57 -14.68
N LYS A 3 13.64 2.52 -15.19
CA LYS A 3 12.47 2.02 -14.45
C LYS A 3 12.60 0.53 -14.11
N SER A 4 13.35 -0.23 -14.91
CA SER A 4 13.54 -1.68 -14.71
C SER A 4 14.36 -2.00 -13.45
N SER A 5 15.14 -1.04 -12.97
CA SER A 5 15.92 -1.14 -11.73
C SER A 5 15.07 -1.02 -10.46
N ILE A 6 13.86 -0.45 -10.54
CA ILE A 6 12.97 -0.28 -9.38
C ILE A 6 12.21 -1.59 -9.15
N LYS A 7 12.58 -2.31 -8.09
CA LYS A 7 11.98 -3.61 -7.76
C LYS A 7 10.88 -3.57 -6.71
N ARG A 8 10.86 -2.55 -5.84
CA ARG A 8 9.93 -2.45 -4.71
C ARG A 8 9.39 -1.02 -4.58
N ILE A 9 8.07 -0.89 -4.51
CA ILE A 9 7.36 0.37 -4.35
C ILE A 9 6.35 0.21 -3.22
N LEU A 10 6.43 1.10 -2.23
CA LEU A 10 5.44 1.23 -1.18
C LEU A 10 4.58 2.47 -1.45
N VAL A 11 3.28 2.27 -1.62
CA VAL A 11 2.31 3.34 -1.75
C VAL A 11 1.64 3.54 -0.39
N ARG A 12 1.67 4.75 0.14
CA ARG A 12 0.83 5.11 1.30
C ARG A 12 -0.53 5.56 0.78
N GLY A 13 -1.55 4.71 0.98
CA GLY A 13 -2.90 5.01 0.54
C GLY A 13 -3.62 6.00 1.47
N PRO A 14 -4.70 6.62 0.98
CA PRO A 14 -5.52 7.53 1.76
C PRO A 14 -6.30 6.81 2.86
N ASN A 15 -6.84 7.60 3.80
CA ASN A 15 -7.54 7.06 4.98
C ASN A 15 -9.07 6.97 4.80
N TRP A 16 -9.63 7.70 3.84
CA TRP A 16 -11.08 7.81 3.62
C TRP A 16 -11.49 7.00 2.38
N LEU A 17 -12.69 6.43 2.41
CA LEU A 17 -13.19 5.57 1.33
C LEU A 17 -13.24 6.29 -0.02
N GLY A 18 -13.78 7.52 -0.06
CA GLY A 18 -13.89 8.29 -1.31
C GLY A 18 -12.52 8.52 -1.96
N ASP A 19 -11.54 8.97 -1.18
CA ASP A 19 -10.17 9.16 -1.64
C ASP A 19 -9.53 7.84 -2.10
N ALA A 20 -9.82 6.74 -1.40
CA ALA A 20 -9.32 5.42 -1.76
C ALA A 20 -9.87 4.95 -3.11
N VAL A 21 -11.16 5.18 -3.39
CA VAL A 21 -11.73 4.93 -4.71
C VAL A 21 -11.08 5.82 -5.77
N MET A 22 -10.88 7.10 -5.48
CA MET A 22 -10.26 8.05 -6.42
C MET A 22 -8.77 7.75 -6.69
N CYS A 23 -8.07 7.07 -5.78
CA CYS A 23 -6.67 6.72 -5.97
C CYS A 23 -6.44 5.47 -6.84
N GLU A 24 -7.48 4.68 -7.09
CA GLU A 24 -7.38 3.41 -7.83
C GLU A 24 -6.77 3.55 -9.23
N PRO A 25 -7.15 4.55 -10.06
CA PRO A 25 -6.54 4.74 -11.37
C PRO A 25 -5.02 5.01 -11.30
N ALA A 26 -4.56 5.67 -10.24
CA ALA A 26 -3.14 5.91 -10.02
C ALA A 26 -2.38 4.60 -9.72
N LEU A 27 -3.01 3.66 -9.00
CA LEU A 27 -2.43 2.33 -8.75
C LEU A 27 -2.33 1.53 -10.04
N ARG A 28 -3.37 1.56 -10.90
CA ARG A 28 -3.32 0.96 -12.23
C ARG A 28 -2.20 1.55 -13.08
N GLY A 29 -2.10 2.88 -13.11
CA GLY A 29 -1.01 3.58 -13.82
C GLY A 29 0.36 3.16 -13.31
N LEU A 30 0.54 3.03 -12.00
CA LEU A 30 1.78 2.59 -11.39
C LEU A 30 2.17 1.17 -11.82
N ARG A 31 1.22 0.22 -11.83
CA ARG A 31 1.45 -1.14 -12.35
C ARG A 31 1.86 -1.13 -13.82
N SER A 32 1.21 -0.33 -14.66
CA SER A 32 1.57 -0.22 -16.08
C SER A 32 2.98 0.36 -16.28
N LEU A 33 3.41 1.28 -15.41
CA LEU A 33 4.74 1.89 -15.49
C LEU A 33 5.85 0.99 -14.92
N PHE A 34 5.52 0.12 -13.98
CA PHE A 34 6.44 -0.77 -13.27
C PHE A 34 5.88 -2.21 -13.21
N PRO A 35 5.76 -2.88 -14.38
CA PRO A 35 5.09 -4.18 -14.47
C PRO A 35 5.74 -5.25 -13.59
N ASP A 36 7.07 -5.21 -13.44
CA ASP A 36 7.84 -6.21 -12.69
C ASP A 36 8.08 -5.83 -11.22
N ALA A 37 7.66 -4.63 -10.79
CA ALA A 37 7.88 -4.18 -9.42
C ALA A 37 6.88 -4.82 -8.45
N GLN A 38 7.33 -5.11 -7.24
CA GLN A 38 6.43 -5.39 -6.12
C GLN A 38 5.82 -4.08 -5.64
N ILE A 39 4.50 -3.96 -5.73
CA ILE A 39 3.77 -2.76 -5.34
C ILE A 39 2.95 -3.10 -4.09
N ALA A 40 3.37 -2.61 -2.94
CA ALA A 40 2.66 -2.77 -1.68
C ALA A 40 1.85 -1.51 -1.37
N LEU A 41 0.59 -1.67 -0.96
CA LEU A 41 -0.25 -0.57 -0.51
C LEU A 41 -0.37 -0.58 1.00
N LEU A 42 0.03 0.49 1.68
CA LEU A 42 -0.15 0.67 3.11
C LEU A 42 -1.36 1.57 3.37
N VAL A 43 -2.42 1.04 3.98
CA VAL A 43 -3.69 1.75 4.26
C VAL A 43 -4.16 1.53 5.68
N LYS A 44 -5.21 2.24 6.12
CA LYS A 44 -5.89 1.90 7.39
C LYS A 44 -6.81 0.68 7.20
N PRO A 45 -7.09 -0.09 8.27
CA PRO A 45 -7.98 -1.25 8.19
C PRO A 45 -9.32 -0.97 7.51
N GLY A 46 -9.95 0.18 7.81
CA GLY A 46 -11.28 0.52 7.29
C GLY A 46 -11.39 0.72 5.78
N VAL A 47 -10.27 0.79 5.04
CA VAL A 47 -10.27 0.86 3.57
C VAL A 47 -9.47 -0.26 2.93
N ALA A 48 -8.94 -1.21 3.72
CA ALA A 48 -8.07 -2.27 3.22
C ALA A 48 -8.81 -3.24 2.30
N ASP A 49 -10.04 -3.60 2.67
CA ASP A 49 -10.86 -4.57 1.94
C ASP A 49 -11.24 -4.08 0.54
N LEU A 50 -11.25 -2.76 0.30
CA LEU A 50 -11.46 -2.18 -1.03
C LEU A 50 -10.40 -2.66 -2.04
N PHE A 51 -9.19 -2.95 -1.55
CA PHE A 51 -8.05 -3.32 -2.39
C PHE A 51 -7.67 -4.81 -2.29
N ALA A 52 -8.49 -5.61 -1.60
CA ALA A 52 -8.25 -7.05 -1.50
C ALA A 52 -8.24 -7.70 -2.89
N GLY A 53 -7.14 -8.37 -3.24
CA GLY A 53 -6.98 -9.02 -4.55
C GLY A 53 -6.82 -8.07 -5.74
N HIS A 54 -6.58 -6.77 -5.50
CA HIS A 54 -6.45 -5.80 -6.59
C HIS A 54 -5.24 -6.11 -7.49
N PRO A 55 -5.40 -6.25 -8.82
CA PRO A 55 -4.35 -6.77 -9.72
C PRO A 55 -3.14 -5.83 -9.85
N ALA A 56 -3.30 -4.54 -9.58
CA ALA A 56 -2.17 -3.62 -9.56
C ALA A 56 -1.23 -3.85 -8.36
N LEU A 57 -1.71 -4.47 -7.28
CA LEU A 57 -1.01 -4.57 -6.01
C LEU A 57 -0.50 -5.99 -5.78
N THR A 58 0.71 -6.09 -5.24
CA THR A 58 1.28 -7.37 -4.79
C THR A 58 0.76 -7.75 -3.41
N ARG A 59 0.56 -6.75 -2.54
CA ARG A 59 -0.01 -6.94 -1.20
C ARG A 59 -0.62 -5.65 -0.66
N VAL A 60 -1.58 -5.80 0.23
CA VAL A 60 -2.16 -4.73 1.03
C VAL A 60 -1.72 -4.91 2.48
N LEU A 61 -1.12 -3.87 3.04
CA LEU A 61 -0.65 -3.80 4.42
C LEU A 61 -1.54 -2.84 5.19
N THR A 62 -1.93 -3.23 6.40
CA THR A 62 -2.72 -2.38 7.28
C THR A 62 -1.85 -1.71 8.32
N TYR A 63 -2.04 -0.40 8.47
CA TYR A 63 -1.50 0.37 9.57
C TYR A 63 -2.61 0.76 10.54
N ASP A 64 -2.68 -0.01 11.62
CA ASP A 64 -3.60 0.17 12.73
C ASP A 64 -2.90 0.85 13.93
N THR A 65 -3.08 2.18 14.05
CA THR A 65 -2.52 2.99 15.14
C THR A 65 -3.15 2.76 16.49
N ASN A 66 -4.35 2.17 16.53
CA ASN A 66 -5.15 2.07 17.74
C ASN A 66 -5.13 0.63 18.31
N GLY A 67 -4.70 -0.35 17.51
CA GLY A 67 -4.44 -1.72 17.93
C GLY A 67 -2.99 -2.13 17.69
N ARG A 68 -2.76 -2.99 16.70
CA ARG A 68 -1.49 -3.75 16.54
C ARG A 68 -0.24 -2.88 16.36
N HIS A 69 -0.38 -1.65 15.87
CA HIS A 69 0.73 -0.74 15.61
C HIS A 69 0.69 0.52 16.50
N ALA A 70 0.02 0.44 17.66
CA ALA A 70 0.06 1.49 18.67
C ALA A 70 1.45 1.61 19.32
N GLY A 71 1.85 2.85 19.67
CA GLY A 71 3.13 3.12 20.33
C GLY A 71 4.37 2.99 19.43
N LEU A 72 5.56 3.15 20.03
CA LEU A 72 6.84 3.05 19.31
C LEU A 72 7.11 1.61 18.87
N SER A 73 6.96 0.63 19.77
CA SER A 73 7.16 -0.80 19.45
C SER A 73 6.27 -1.29 18.32
N GLY A 74 4.99 -0.87 18.29
CA GLY A 74 4.06 -1.21 17.22
C GLY A 74 4.46 -0.62 15.86
N LYS A 75 5.02 0.60 15.84
CA LYS A 75 5.57 1.22 14.62
C LYS A 75 6.84 0.51 14.14
N TRP A 76 7.72 0.08 15.04
CA TRP A 76 8.91 -0.72 14.69
C TRP A 76 8.50 -2.09 14.12
N ALA A 77 7.48 -2.73 14.70
CA ALA A 77 6.93 -3.97 14.18
C ALA A 77 6.34 -3.81 12.77
N LEU A 78 5.72 -2.66 12.47
CA LEU A 78 5.29 -2.34 11.10
C LEU A 78 6.47 -2.17 10.15
N ALA A 79 7.51 -1.44 10.58
CA ALA A 79 8.69 -1.18 9.75
C ALA A 79 9.39 -2.48 9.31
N GLY A 80 9.41 -3.50 10.18
CA GLY A 80 9.93 -4.83 9.82
C GLY A 80 9.09 -5.60 8.79
N GLN A 81 7.86 -5.16 8.50
CA GLN A 81 6.97 -5.82 7.53
C GLN A 81 7.00 -5.18 6.14
N LEU A 82 7.50 -3.94 6.03
CA LEU A 82 7.56 -3.15 4.79
C LEU A 82 8.65 -3.66 3.84
#